data_AF-A0A9P1CSH6-F1
#
_entry.id   AF-A0A9P1CSH6-F1
#
_cell.length_a   1.000
_cell.length_b   1.000
_cell.length_c   1.000
_cell.angle_alpha   90.00
_cell.angle_beta   90.00
_cell.angle_gamma   90.00
#
_symmetry.space_group_name_H-M   'P 1'
#
loop_
_entity.id
_entity.type
_entity.pdbx_description
1 polymer ?
#
loop_
_entity_poly.entity_id
_entity_poly.type
_entity_poly.pdbx_seq_one_letter_code
_entity_poly.pdbx_strand_id
1 'polypeptide(L)'
;MNQMGILKGDRGSKGKRSAPGSIHRLQTRIMKFQNSSADERLQQVEQAELELVEVVEEDGDALRRLLNRCVAWLRPAKFCRGDAGIQGSMEDVNLWKLQHRIRRILITILRRLDLDDAVTFQRVEVAVRYLQSCLPNLEDRRSIRSIQQWKSLSKLVESAAPGSTRKSSRGHCFKGHYEPSANVRSVSSVFRVDLPVKLHCSECGLTLVSCWRFQHPRTKVESVLVPRQGHHACEKRLKRRCNWRLLTGRCSICFVHCCHYHCYFSYLFFISRFSKKTSESGVCGMHPIRGTVNSFFSGRVPCYFEANGWHPMDVS
;
A
#
# COMPACT_ATOMS: atom_id res chain seq x y z
N MET A 1 -20.41 20.17 61.93
CA MET A 1 -19.73 18.94 61.50
C MET A 1 -19.71 18.89 59.98
N ASN A 2 -18.64 19.36 59.35
CA ASN A 2 -18.47 19.36 57.89
C ASN A 2 -17.57 18.19 57.49
N GLN A 3 -18.09 17.26 56.68
CA GLN A 3 -17.29 16.23 56.02
C GLN A 3 -16.87 16.71 54.63
N MET A 4 -15.55 16.85 54.43
CA MET A 4 -14.94 17.07 53.11
C MET A 4 -14.64 15.71 52.46
N GLY A 5 -15.32 15.42 51.35
CA GLY A 5 -15.01 14.29 50.48
C GLY A 5 -13.97 14.69 49.43
N ILE A 6 -12.75 14.17 49.56
CA ILE A 6 -11.65 14.35 48.60
C ILE A 6 -11.83 13.33 47.46
N LEU A 7 -12.24 13.81 46.28
CA LEU A 7 -12.26 13.02 45.05
C LEU A 7 -10.83 12.87 44.52
N LYS A 8 -10.29 11.65 44.59
CA LYS A 8 -9.00 11.29 43.99
C LYS A 8 -9.13 11.27 42.46
N GLY A 9 -8.44 12.19 41.80
CA GLY A 9 -8.32 12.27 40.34
C GLY A 9 -7.58 11.06 39.77
N ASP A 10 -8.22 10.40 38.81
CA ASP A 10 -7.72 9.24 38.09
C ASP A 10 -6.55 9.64 37.18
N ARG A 11 -5.39 9.01 37.38
CA ARG A 11 -4.17 9.34 36.63
C ARG A 11 -4.27 8.76 35.23
N GLY A 12 -4.35 9.66 34.25
CA GLY A 12 -4.39 9.36 32.82
C GLY A 12 -3.39 8.28 32.40
N SER A 13 -3.94 7.21 31.82
CA SER A 13 -3.17 6.15 31.16
C SER A 13 -2.29 6.78 30.07
N LYS A 14 -0.98 6.79 30.28
CA LYS A 14 0.01 7.18 29.29
C LYS A 14 -0.08 6.21 28.11
N GLY A 15 -0.72 6.65 27.03
CA GLY A 15 -0.81 5.89 25.78
C GLY A 15 0.56 5.44 25.33
N LYS A 16 0.73 4.12 25.13
CA LYS A 16 1.91 3.51 24.51
C LYS A 16 2.15 4.22 23.17
N ARG A 17 3.19 5.05 23.10
CA ARG A 17 3.66 5.62 21.83
C ARG A 17 4.05 4.44 20.94
N SER A 18 3.29 4.22 19.87
CA SER A 18 3.63 3.26 18.83
C SER A 18 5.04 3.56 18.34
N ALA A 19 5.84 2.51 18.14
CA ALA A 19 7.20 2.64 17.64
C ALA A 19 7.21 3.54 16.39
N PRO A 20 8.19 4.44 16.23
CA PRO A 20 8.24 5.34 15.08
C PRO A 20 8.12 4.53 13.80
N GLY A 21 7.13 4.89 12.98
CA GLY A 21 6.76 4.18 11.76
C GLY A 21 7.95 4.01 10.82
N SER A 22 7.91 2.98 9.97
CA SER A 22 8.99 2.63 9.03
C SER A 22 9.49 3.84 8.22
N ILE A 23 8.61 4.75 7.83
CA ILE A 23 9.00 5.94 7.06
C ILE A 23 9.79 6.96 7.89
N HIS A 24 9.54 7.10 9.19
CA HIS A 24 10.35 7.96 10.03
C HIS A 24 11.78 7.43 10.12
N ARG A 25 11.96 6.10 10.25
CA ARG A 25 13.29 5.47 10.26
C ARG A 25 14.02 5.73 8.94
N LEU A 26 13.30 5.59 7.83
CA LEU A 26 13.79 5.92 6.50
C LEU A 26 14.25 7.38 6.41
N GLN A 27 13.45 8.32 6.91
CA GLN A 27 13.78 9.74 6.95
C GLN A 27 15.01 10.03 7.83
N THR A 28 15.11 9.43 9.01
CA THR A 28 16.29 9.62 9.89
C THR A 28 17.55 9.08 9.24
N ARG A 29 17.48 7.92 8.57
CA ARG A 29 18.61 7.36 7.82
C ARG A 29 19.05 8.32 6.73
N ILE A 30 18.10 8.82 5.94
CA ILE A 30 18.31 9.76 4.83
C ILE A 30 18.99 11.06 5.25
N MET A 31 18.81 11.54 6.49
CA MET A 31 19.53 12.73 6.98
C MET A 31 21.03 12.49 7.17
N LYS A 32 21.46 11.26 7.50
CA LYS A 32 22.87 10.97 7.78
C LYS A 32 23.76 10.92 6.53
N PHE A 33 23.16 10.85 5.35
CA PHE A 33 23.87 10.62 4.09
C PHE A 33 24.83 11.72 3.67
N GLN A 34 24.60 12.98 4.07
CA GLN A 34 25.45 14.09 3.64
C GLN A 34 26.90 13.95 4.12
N ASN A 35 27.10 13.22 5.23
CA ASN A 35 28.41 13.02 5.85
C ASN A 35 28.96 11.59 5.65
N SER A 36 28.28 10.75 4.88
CA SER A 36 28.65 9.34 4.67
C SER A 36 29.57 9.17 3.45
N SER A 37 30.40 8.13 3.46
CA SER A 37 31.24 7.74 2.30
C SER A 37 30.40 7.34 1.08
N ALA A 38 31.01 7.17 -0.11
CA ALA A 38 30.27 6.75 -1.30
C ALA A 38 29.61 5.36 -1.14
N ASP A 39 30.31 4.41 -0.52
CA ASP A 39 29.81 3.06 -0.26
C ASP A 39 28.71 3.05 0.79
N GLU A 40 28.89 3.82 1.87
CA GLU A 40 27.86 3.97 2.90
C GLU A 40 26.59 4.59 2.33
N ARG A 41 26.71 5.64 1.49
CA ARG A 41 25.55 6.22 0.79
C ARG A 41 24.86 5.18 -0.09
N LEU A 42 25.61 4.34 -0.81
CA LEU A 42 25.02 3.31 -1.65
C LEU A 42 24.25 2.26 -0.83
N GLN A 43 24.84 1.77 0.26
CA GLN A 43 24.19 0.82 1.17
C GLN A 43 22.93 1.41 1.81
N GLN A 44 22.99 2.66 2.24
CA GLN A 44 21.84 3.33 2.84
C GLN A 44 20.72 3.55 1.81
N VAL A 45 21.03 3.85 0.53
CA VAL A 45 20.01 3.95 -0.55
C VAL A 45 19.41 2.57 -0.87
N GLU A 46 20.23 1.52 -0.89
CA GLU A 46 19.75 0.15 -1.09
C GLU A 46 18.77 -0.28 0.00
N GLN A 47 19.12 -0.01 1.25
CA GLN A 47 18.23 -0.30 2.37
C GLN A 47 16.96 0.56 2.33
N ALA A 48 17.07 1.82 1.93
CA ALA A 48 15.93 2.70 1.73
C ALA A 48 14.97 2.19 0.64
N GLU A 49 15.51 1.62 -0.43
CA GLU A 49 14.74 0.99 -1.51
C GLU A 49 13.96 -0.22 -1.01
N LEU A 50 14.59 -1.10 -0.22
CA LEU A 50 13.93 -2.25 0.41
C LEU A 50 12.82 -1.82 1.37
N GLU A 51 13.07 -0.83 2.22
CA GLU A 51 12.07 -0.31 3.16
C GLU A 51 10.90 0.36 2.45
N LEU A 52 11.13 1.10 1.36
CA LEU A 52 10.06 1.73 0.59
C LEU A 52 9.10 0.71 -0.01
N VAL A 53 9.62 -0.46 -0.40
CA VAL A 53 8.83 -1.59 -0.87
C VAL A 53 7.92 -2.12 0.25
N GLU A 54 8.43 -2.17 1.49
CA GLU A 54 7.68 -2.61 2.69
C GLU A 54 6.71 -1.56 3.25
N VAL A 55 6.92 -0.27 2.97
CA VAL A 55 6.00 0.79 3.39
C VAL A 55 4.71 0.68 2.57
N VAL A 56 3.72 0.05 3.21
CA VAL A 56 2.40 -0.26 2.66
C VAL A 56 1.35 0.80 3.04
N GLU A 57 1.60 1.60 4.08
CA GLU A 57 0.68 2.65 4.54
C GLU A 57 1.10 4.05 4.07
N GLU A 58 0.17 4.67 3.34
CA GLU A 58 0.30 5.86 2.50
C GLU A 58 0.37 7.16 3.32
N ASP A 59 1.39 7.35 4.15
CA ASP A 59 1.71 8.71 4.59
C ASP A 59 2.27 9.49 3.38
N GLY A 60 1.36 10.12 2.64
CA GLY A 60 1.69 10.96 1.49
C GLY A 60 2.67 12.07 1.87
N ASP A 61 2.60 12.60 3.09
CA ASP A 61 3.56 13.60 3.57
C ASP A 61 4.96 13.04 3.70
N ALA A 62 5.07 11.82 4.20
CA ALA A 62 6.36 11.19 4.35
C ALA A 62 6.98 10.80 3.00
N LEU A 63 6.15 10.38 2.02
CA LEU A 63 6.57 10.17 0.63
C LEU A 63 7.02 11.48 -0.04
N ARG A 64 6.32 12.59 0.17
CA ARG A 64 6.70 13.92 -0.34
C ARG A 64 8.06 14.36 0.20
N ARG A 65 8.29 14.23 1.51
CA ARG A 65 9.59 14.54 2.13
C ARG A 65 10.71 13.68 1.55
N LEU A 66 10.45 12.39 1.33
CA LEU A 66 11.39 11.47 0.71
C LEU A 66 11.73 11.88 -0.73
N LEU A 67 10.72 12.21 -1.54
CA LEU A 67 10.89 12.68 -2.91
C LEU A 67 11.84 13.87 -2.98
N ASN A 68 11.57 14.92 -2.18
CA ASN A 68 12.37 16.15 -2.18
C ASN A 68 13.85 15.88 -1.86
N ARG A 69 14.12 14.94 -0.94
CA ARG A 69 15.49 14.55 -0.58
C ARG A 69 16.17 13.74 -1.67
N CYS A 70 15.48 12.77 -2.26
CA CYS A 70 16.02 12.01 -3.39
C CYS A 70 16.32 12.91 -4.59
N VAL A 71 15.50 13.94 -4.82
CA VAL A 71 15.75 14.93 -5.87
C VAL A 71 17.00 15.75 -5.60
N ALA A 72 17.25 16.15 -4.35
CA ALA A 72 18.49 16.86 -3.97
C ALA A 72 19.77 16.03 -4.21
N TRP A 73 19.65 14.71 -4.28
CA TRP A 73 20.78 13.80 -4.58
C TRP A 73 20.90 13.42 -6.05
N LEU A 74 19.89 13.74 -6.85
CA LEU A 74 19.89 13.45 -8.27
C LEU A 74 20.81 14.45 -8.97
N ARG A 75 21.90 13.97 -9.57
CA ARG A 75 22.81 14.82 -10.33
C ARG A 75 22.23 15.08 -11.72
N PRO A 76 22.27 16.34 -12.22
CA PRO A 76 21.94 16.62 -13.61
C PRO A 76 22.89 15.85 -14.53
N ALA A 77 22.36 15.32 -15.64
CA ALA A 77 23.15 14.50 -16.55
C ALA A 77 24.32 15.26 -17.21
N LYS A 78 24.28 16.59 -17.22
CA LYS A 78 25.34 17.45 -17.76
C LYS A 78 26.69 17.24 -17.07
N PHE A 79 26.70 16.77 -15.82
CA PHE A 79 27.94 16.52 -15.07
C PHE A 79 28.65 15.20 -15.44
N CYS A 80 28.06 14.37 -16.32
CA CYS A 80 28.69 13.11 -16.75
C CYS A 80 29.47 13.23 -18.07
N ARG A 81 29.49 14.42 -18.70
CA ARG A 81 30.36 14.69 -19.86
C ARG A 81 31.74 15.13 -19.36
N GLY A 82 32.45 14.19 -18.73
CA GLY A 82 33.89 14.33 -18.52
C GLY A 82 34.58 13.98 -19.83
N ASP A 83 35.19 14.98 -20.46
CA ASP A 83 36.06 14.86 -21.64
C ASP A 83 37.46 14.31 -21.26
N ALA A 84 37.54 13.54 -20.17
CA ALA A 84 38.79 13.09 -19.58
C ALA A 84 38.96 11.59 -19.78
N GLY A 85 40.16 11.23 -20.26
CA GLY A 85 40.57 9.90 -20.68
C GLY A 85 40.25 8.76 -19.71
N ILE A 86 40.22 7.57 -20.32
CA ILE A 86 39.71 6.30 -19.82
C ILE A 86 40.50 5.82 -18.59
N GLN A 87 40.17 6.34 -17.40
CA GLN A 87 40.42 5.68 -16.12
C GLN A 87 39.20 5.91 -15.23
N GLY A 88 38.19 5.06 -15.39
CA GLY A 88 37.00 5.09 -14.53
C GLY A 88 37.40 4.77 -13.10
N SER A 89 37.41 5.79 -12.25
CA SER A 89 37.63 5.61 -10.82
C SER A 89 36.52 4.72 -10.23
N MET A 90 36.85 3.90 -9.23
CA MET A 90 35.86 3.11 -8.48
C MET A 90 34.73 4.00 -7.93
N GLU A 91 35.03 5.27 -7.64
CA GLU A 91 34.04 6.25 -7.19
C GLU A 91 32.97 6.56 -8.25
N ASP A 92 33.34 6.59 -9.54
CA ASP A 92 32.39 6.80 -10.64
C ASP A 92 31.45 5.61 -10.79
N VAL A 93 31.98 4.40 -10.56
CA VAL A 93 31.19 3.16 -10.57
C VAL A 93 30.14 3.20 -9.44
N ASN A 94 30.51 3.69 -8.26
CA ASN A 94 29.56 3.81 -7.15
C ASN A 94 28.54 4.92 -7.37
N LEU A 95 28.96 6.03 -7.98
CA LEU A 95 28.07 7.15 -8.29
C LEU A 95 26.97 6.75 -9.27
N TRP A 96 27.26 6.01 -10.35
CA TRP A 96 26.20 5.61 -11.29
C TRP A 96 25.20 4.63 -10.66
N LYS A 97 25.68 3.67 -9.84
CA LYS A 97 24.81 2.74 -9.10
C LYS A 97 23.88 3.51 -8.17
N LEU A 98 24.42 4.49 -7.45
CA LEU A 98 23.65 5.38 -6.58
C LEU A 98 22.58 6.15 -7.38
N GLN A 99 22.96 6.81 -8.48
CA GLN A 99 22.01 7.54 -9.32
C GLN A 99 20.93 6.63 -9.91
N HIS A 100 21.28 5.40 -10.32
CA HIS A 100 20.33 4.42 -10.81
C HIS A 100 19.28 4.07 -9.75
N ARG A 101 19.70 3.81 -8.50
CA ARG A 101 18.79 3.49 -7.39
C ARG A 101 17.93 4.68 -6.99
N ILE A 102 18.51 5.89 -6.91
CA ILE A 102 17.75 7.12 -6.65
C ILE A 102 16.63 7.29 -7.67
N ARG A 103 16.89 7.07 -8.97
CA ARG A 103 15.85 7.13 -10.02
C ARG A 103 14.75 6.09 -9.80
N ARG A 104 15.07 4.86 -9.39
CA ARG A 104 14.05 3.84 -9.07
C ARG A 104 13.16 4.27 -7.91
N ILE A 105 13.76 4.83 -6.85
CA ILE A 105 13.04 5.36 -5.69
C ILE A 105 12.10 6.49 -6.13
N LEU A 106 12.61 7.46 -6.90
CA LEU A 106 11.82 8.58 -7.43
C LEU A 106 10.63 8.09 -8.27
N ILE A 107 10.84 7.15 -9.20
CA ILE A 107 9.77 6.54 -10.00
C ILE A 107 8.71 5.89 -9.10
N THR A 108 9.16 5.15 -8.08
CA THR A 108 8.27 4.43 -7.17
C THR A 108 7.43 5.40 -6.35
N ILE A 109 8.03 6.48 -5.83
CA ILE A 109 7.32 7.51 -5.07
C ILE A 109 6.31 8.24 -5.96
N LEU A 110 6.74 8.71 -7.14
CA LEU A 110 5.87 9.45 -8.06
C LEU A 110 4.68 8.62 -8.55
N ARG A 111 4.82 7.29 -8.67
CA ARG A 111 3.71 6.38 -8.98
C ARG A 111 2.70 6.22 -7.84
N ARG A 112 3.15 6.43 -6.60
CA ARG A 112 2.32 6.31 -5.39
C ARG A 112 1.66 7.62 -4.99
N LEU A 113 2.25 8.76 -5.37
CA LEU A 113 1.67 10.06 -5.10
C LEU A 113 0.52 10.35 -6.07
N ASP A 114 -0.56 10.90 -5.52
CA ASP A 114 -1.69 11.43 -6.28
C ASP A 114 -1.35 12.84 -6.77
N LEU A 115 -0.63 12.93 -7.88
CA LEU A 115 -0.22 14.22 -8.44
C LEU A 115 -1.38 15.00 -9.09
N ASP A 116 -2.57 14.40 -9.17
CA ASP A 116 -3.79 15.08 -9.63
C ASP A 116 -4.42 15.90 -8.49
N ASP A 117 -4.08 15.61 -7.23
CA ASP A 117 -4.45 16.43 -6.08
C ASP A 117 -3.59 17.70 -6.05
N ALA A 118 -4.24 18.87 -6.15
CA ALA A 118 -3.57 20.16 -6.24
C ALA A 118 -2.64 20.43 -5.04
N VAL A 119 -3.06 20.05 -3.83
CA VAL A 119 -2.26 20.23 -2.61
C VAL A 119 -1.01 19.36 -2.65
N THR A 120 -1.15 18.11 -3.09
CA THR A 120 -0.03 17.18 -3.25
C THR A 120 0.93 17.65 -4.33
N PHE A 121 0.43 18.07 -5.49
CA PHE A 121 1.24 18.61 -6.57
C PHE A 121 2.02 19.85 -6.12
N GLN A 122 1.35 20.84 -5.52
CA GLN A 122 1.99 22.08 -5.06
C GLN A 122 3.16 21.80 -4.11
N ARG A 123 3.03 20.78 -3.23
CA ARG A 123 4.11 20.40 -2.30
C ARG A 123 5.30 19.71 -2.95
N VAL A 124 5.14 19.12 -4.13
CA VAL A 124 6.23 18.46 -4.89
C VAL A 124 6.65 19.22 -6.13
N GLU A 125 6.01 20.35 -6.41
CA GLU A 125 6.15 21.10 -7.66
C GLU A 125 7.61 21.48 -7.93
N VAL A 126 8.32 21.98 -6.91
CA VAL A 126 9.75 22.34 -7.02
C VAL A 126 10.60 21.13 -7.43
N ALA A 127 10.34 19.97 -6.82
CA ALA A 127 11.04 18.74 -7.16
C ALA A 127 10.70 18.25 -8.57
N VAL A 128 9.43 18.35 -8.98
CA VAL A 128 8.98 18.02 -10.35
C VAL A 128 9.62 18.94 -11.38
N ARG A 129 9.67 20.26 -11.15
CA ARG A 129 10.35 21.22 -12.04
C ARG A 129 11.86 20.94 -12.14
N TYR A 130 12.51 20.60 -11.02
CA TYR A 130 13.91 20.19 -11.06
C TYR A 130 14.12 18.93 -11.90
N LEU A 131 13.25 17.92 -11.74
CA LEU A 131 13.28 16.72 -12.59
C LEU A 131 13.11 17.07 -14.06
N GLN A 132 12.20 17.99 -14.41
CA GLN A 132 12.03 18.50 -15.77
C GLN A 132 13.32 19.11 -16.32
N SER A 133 14.01 19.93 -15.54
CA SER A 133 15.30 20.53 -15.94
C SER A 133 16.41 19.49 -16.22
N CYS A 134 16.29 18.28 -15.66
CA CYS A 134 17.23 17.19 -15.86
C CYS A 134 16.94 16.34 -17.13
N LEU A 135 15.76 16.50 -17.74
CA LEU A 135 15.30 15.70 -18.89
C LEU A 135 15.84 16.11 -20.28
N PRO A 136 16.08 17.38 -20.66
CA PRO A 136 16.29 17.76 -22.07
C PRO A 136 17.57 17.23 -22.76
N ASN A 137 18.29 16.27 -22.18
CA ASN A 137 19.47 15.62 -22.78
C ASN A 137 19.45 14.11 -22.48
N LEU A 138 18.39 13.38 -22.87
CA LEU A 138 18.29 11.92 -22.67
C LEU A 138 19.03 11.12 -23.74
N GLU A 139 19.23 11.68 -24.94
CA GLU A 139 19.71 10.95 -26.12
C GLU A 139 21.17 10.53 -26.00
N ASP A 140 21.97 11.26 -25.23
CA ASP A 140 23.41 11.04 -25.11
C ASP A 140 23.81 10.06 -23.99
N ARG A 141 22.90 9.15 -23.60
CA ARG A 141 23.08 8.31 -22.40
C ARG A 141 23.47 6.88 -22.78
N ARG A 142 24.72 6.51 -22.47
CA ARG A 142 25.36 5.23 -22.82
C ARG A 142 24.67 3.95 -22.32
N SER A 143 23.66 4.04 -21.45
CA SER A 143 22.96 2.85 -20.89
C SER A 143 21.47 2.85 -21.21
N ILE A 144 21.02 1.83 -21.94
CA ILE A 144 19.61 1.54 -22.27
C ILE A 144 18.72 1.57 -21.01
N ARG A 145 19.20 0.97 -19.92
CA ARG A 145 18.47 0.94 -18.63
C ARG A 145 18.27 2.34 -18.06
N SER A 146 19.30 3.19 -18.14
CA SER A 146 19.19 4.57 -17.68
C SER A 146 18.16 5.35 -18.51
N ILE A 147 18.17 5.17 -19.84
CA ILE A 147 17.20 5.81 -20.74
C ILE A 147 15.77 5.41 -20.36
N GLN A 148 15.51 4.12 -20.11
CA GLN A 148 14.17 3.65 -19.71
C GLN A 148 13.69 4.27 -18.40
N GLN A 149 14.56 4.40 -17.40
CA GLN A 149 14.22 5.06 -16.13
C GLN A 149 13.87 6.53 -16.35
N TRP A 150 14.68 7.23 -17.14
CA TRP A 150 14.44 8.63 -17.45
C TRP A 150 13.18 8.85 -18.28
N LYS A 151 12.90 8.00 -19.27
CA LYS A 151 11.62 8.00 -19.99
C LYS A 151 10.44 7.77 -19.05
N SER A 152 10.58 6.85 -18.09
CA SER A 152 9.55 6.60 -17.08
C SER A 152 9.33 7.81 -16.16
N LEU A 153 10.40 8.47 -15.72
CA LEU A 153 10.32 9.72 -14.96
C LEU A 153 9.67 10.83 -15.79
N SER A 154 10.09 11.01 -17.03
CA SER A 154 9.54 11.98 -17.99
C SER A 154 8.02 11.83 -18.09
N LYS A 155 7.56 10.61 -18.39
CA LYS A 155 6.12 10.31 -18.50
C LYS A 155 5.35 10.63 -17.21
N LEU A 156 5.92 10.34 -16.04
CA LEU A 156 5.27 10.62 -14.75
C LEU A 156 5.20 12.12 -14.45
N VAL A 157 6.26 12.85 -14.79
CA VAL A 157 6.44 14.28 -14.55
C VAL A 157 5.62 15.12 -15.52
N GLU A 158 5.64 14.79 -16.82
CA GLU A 158 4.84 15.45 -17.86
C GLU A 158 3.35 15.31 -17.57
N SER A 159 2.92 14.10 -17.17
CA SER A 159 1.53 13.88 -16.83
C SER A 159 1.12 14.50 -15.49
N ALA A 160 2.08 14.96 -14.68
CA ALA A 160 1.80 15.77 -13.50
C ALA A 160 1.67 17.27 -13.80
N ALA A 161 2.03 17.73 -15.01
CA ALA A 161 2.03 19.15 -15.33
C ALA A 161 0.61 19.75 -15.26
N PRO A 162 0.46 20.98 -14.75
CA PRO A 162 -0.82 21.66 -14.71
C PRO A 162 -1.36 21.83 -16.14
N GLY A 163 -2.62 21.43 -16.36
CA GLY A 163 -3.24 21.45 -17.69
C GLY A 163 -3.10 20.14 -18.48
N SER A 164 -2.24 19.20 -18.05
CA SER A 164 -2.32 17.83 -18.54
C SER A 164 -3.61 17.23 -17.98
N THR A 165 -4.65 17.11 -18.81
CA THR A 165 -5.86 16.37 -18.48
C THR A 165 -5.50 14.89 -18.43
N ARG A 166 -4.86 14.45 -17.35
CA ARG A 166 -4.85 13.04 -17.01
C ARG A 166 -6.31 12.64 -16.96
N LYS A 167 -6.75 11.81 -17.91
CA LYS A 167 -7.96 11.02 -17.74
C LYS A 167 -7.74 10.28 -16.45
N SER A 168 -8.38 10.76 -15.38
CA SER A 168 -8.20 10.26 -14.02
C SER A 168 -8.20 8.74 -14.11
N SER A 169 -7.05 8.11 -13.86
CA SER A 169 -6.94 6.66 -13.88
C SER A 169 -7.56 6.07 -12.60
N ARG A 170 -8.63 6.69 -12.10
CA ARG A 170 -9.42 6.20 -10.99
C ARG A 170 -10.53 5.34 -11.57
N GLY A 171 -10.92 4.33 -10.80
CA GLY A 171 -12.18 3.65 -11.10
C GLY A 171 -13.31 4.68 -11.05
N HIS A 172 -14.28 4.55 -11.95
CA HIS A 172 -15.42 5.45 -12.01
C HIS A 172 -16.71 4.66 -11.82
N CYS A 173 -17.70 5.33 -11.24
CA CYS A 173 -19.05 4.81 -11.13
C CYS A 173 -19.95 5.61 -12.06
N PHE A 174 -20.49 4.98 -13.10
CA PHE A 174 -21.42 5.62 -14.02
C PHE A 174 -22.78 4.93 -13.96
N LYS A 175 -23.84 5.69 -13.64
CA LYS A 175 -25.21 5.18 -13.49
C LYS A 175 -25.31 3.92 -12.60
N GLY A 176 -24.55 3.90 -11.50
CA GLY A 176 -24.51 2.77 -10.58
C GLY A 176 -23.64 1.59 -11.04
N HIS A 177 -22.98 1.64 -12.20
CA HIS A 177 -22.02 0.63 -12.64
C HIS A 177 -20.59 1.03 -12.28
N TYR A 178 -19.85 0.13 -11.64
CA TYR A 178 -18.45 0.34 -11.32
C TYR A 178 -17.53 -0.19 -12.42
N GLU A 179 -16.66 0.68 -12.92
CA GLU A 179 -15.59 0.34 -13.84
C GLU A 179 -14.23 0.70 -13.18
N PRO A 180 -13.36 -0.27 -12.90
CA PRO A 180 -12.05 -0.01 -12.35
C PRO A 180 -11.15 0.70 -13.37
N SER A 181 -10.07 1.29 -12.87
CA SER A 181 -9.11 1.99 -13.72
C SER A 181 -8.39 1.07 -14.69
N ALA A 182 -7.85 1.62 -15.79
CA ALA A 182 -7.01 0.87 -16.73
C ALA A 182 -5.86 0.13 -16.03
N ASN A 183 -5.26 0.75 -15.02
CA ASN A 183 -4.22 0.13 -14.21
C ASN A 183 -4.76 -1.11 -13.48
N VAL A 184 -5.86 -0.98 -12.74
CA VAL A 184 -6.48 -2.11 -12.03
C VAL A 184 -6.89 -3.23 -12.99
N ARG A 185 -7.41 -2.88 -14.17
CA ARG A 185 -7.77 -3.84 -15.22
C ARG A 185 -6.57 -4.60 -15.80
N SER A 186 -5.38 -3.99 -15.77
CA SER A 186 -4.16 -4.62 -16.29
C SER A 186 -3.55 -5.67 -15.36
N VAL A 187 -4.05 -5.80 -14.12
CA VAL A 187 -3.59 -6.82 -13.18
C VAL A 187 -4.13 -8.18 -13.63
N SER A 188 -3.27 -9.18 -13.80
CA SER A 188 -3.65 -10.51 -14.30
C SER A 188 -4.66 -11.26 -13.42
N SER A 189 -4.73 -10.94 -12.13
CA SER A 189 -5.73 -11.48 -11.20
C SER A 189 -7.06 -10.73 -11.22
N VAL A 190 -7.16 -9.62 -11.97
CA VAL A 190 -8.39 -8.86 -12.15
C VAL A 190 -9.00 -9.24 -13.49
N PHE A 191 -10.26 -9.65 -13.46
CA PHE A 191 -10.98 -10.07 -14.66
C PHE A 191 -12.43 -9.61 -14.60
N ARG A 192 -13.04 -9.54 -15.78
CA ARG A 192 -14.45 -9.21 -15.94
C ARG A 192 -15.25 -10.50 -16.06
N VAL A 193 -16.41 -10.53 -15.42
CA VAL A 193 -17.41 -11.60 -15.53
C VAL A 193 -18.68 -11.07 -16.18
N ASP A 194 -19.38 -11.91 -16.93
CA ASP A 194 -20.60 -11.51 -17.63
C ASP A 194 -21.78 -11.32 -16.67
N LEU A 195 -21.81 -12.09 -15.58
CA LEU A 195 -22.87 -12.00 -14.59
C LEU A 195 -22.58 -10.87 -13.58
N PRO A 196 -23.30 -9.73 -13.66
CA PRO A 196 -23.06 -8.61 -12.76
C PRO A 196 -23.44 -8.95 -11.32
N VAL A 197 -22.67 -8.44 -10.37
CA VAL A 197 -22.99 -8.56 -8.94
C VAL A 197 -23.56 -7.25 -8.42
N LYS A 198 -24.75 -7.33 -7.80
CA LYS A 198 -25.40 -6.19 -7.14
C LYS A 198 -24.95 -6.08 -5.69
N LEU A 199 -24.48 -4.88 -5.36
CA LEU A 199 -24.00 -4.47 -4.05
C LEU A 199 -24.89 -3.34 -3.55
N HIS A 200 -25.10 -3.22 -2.24
CA HIS A 200 -25.75 -2.06 -1.65
C HIS A 200 -24.86 -1.41 -0.60
N CYS A 201 -24.96 -0.10 -0.46
CA CYS A 201 -24.30 0.62 0.61
C CYS A 201 -24.95 0.25 1.95
N SER A 202 -24.15 -0.18 2.92
CA SER A 202 -24.62 -0.55 4.28
C SER A 202 -25.35 0.55 5.04
N GLU A 203 -25.21 1.82 4.62
CA GLU A 203 -25.73 2.98 5.34
C GLU A 203 -26.92 3.67 4.67
N CYS A 204 -27.05 3.58 3.34
CA CYS A 204 -28.11 4.28 2.60
C CYS A 204 -28.84 3.42 1.58
N GLY A 205 -28.49 2.13 1.44
CA GLY A 205 -29.13 1.21 0.51
C GLY A 205 -28.86 1.46 -0.98
N LEU A 206 -28.09 2.50 -1.35
CA LEU A 206 -27.75 2.77 -2.75
C LEU A 206 -27.14 1.53 -3.39
N THR A 207 -27.63 1.15 -4.58
CA THR A 207 -27.14 -0.02 -5.30
C THR A 207 -25.97 0.34 -6.21
N LEU A 208 -24.95 -0.52 -6.21
CA LEU A 208 -23.82 -0.53 -7.13
C LEU A 208 -23.77 -1.88 -7.84
N VAL A 209 -23.49 -1.86 -9.14
CA VAL A 209 -23.35 -3.04 -9.98
C VAL A 209 -21.88 -3.16 -10.39
N SER A 210 -21.27 -4.33 -10.19
CA SER A 210 -19.89 -4.59 -10.60
C SER A 210 -19.79 -5.89 -11.39
N CYS A 211 -19.18 -5.83 -12.57
CA CYS A 211 -18.80 -6.99 -13.37
C CYS A 211 -17.33 -7.38 -13.14
N TRP A 212 -16.63 -6.71 -12.22
CA TRP A 212 -15.19 -6.86 -12.05
C TRP A 212 -14.89 -7.66 -10.80
N ARG A 213 -14.05 -8.69 -10.95
CA ARG A 213 -13.60 -9.56 -9.87
C ARG A 213 -12.09 -9.54 -9.77
N PHE A 214 -11.61 -9.87 -8.58
CA PHE A 214 -10.22 -10.14 -8.28
C PHE A 214 -10.11 -11.55 -7.72
N GLN A 215 -9.23 -12.38 -8.27
CA GLN A 215 -8.88 -13.68 -7.72
C GLN A 215 -7.52 -13.58 -7.02
N HIS A 216 -7.49 -13.87 -5.73
CA HIS A 216 -6.24 -13.86 -4.99
C HIS A 216 -5.28 -14.92 -5.56
N PRO A 217 -4.03 -14.58 -5.94
CA PRO A 217 -3.17 -15.46 -6.73
C PRO A 217 -2.82 -16.79 -6.03
N ARG A 218 -2.67 -16.79 -4.69
CA ARG A 218 -2.41 -18.01 -3.90
C ARG A 218 -3.66 -18.77 -3.45
N THR A 219 -4.55 -18.11 -2.71
CA THR A 219 -5.75 -18.77 -2.13
C THR A 219 -6.82 -19.07 -3.16
N LYS A 220 -6.73 -18.48 -4.36
CA LYS A 220 -7.75 -18.56 -5.42
C LYS A 220 -9.13 -18.06 -5.01
N VAL A 221 -9.24 -17.41 -3.85
CA VAL A 221 -10.48 -16.80 -3.38
C VAL A 221 -10.81 -15.61 -4.27
N GLU A 222 -12.03 -15.59 -4.78
CA GLU A 222 -12.55 -14.50 -5.57
C GLU A 222 -13.21 -13.43 -4.70
N SER A 223 -13.13 -12.18 -5.17
CA SER A 223 -13.73 -11.04 -4.51
C SER A 223 -14.24 -10.05 -5.55
N VAL A 224 -15.37 -9.41 -5.26
CA VAL A 224 -15.93 -8.38 -6.15
C VAL A 224 -15.15 -7.09 -5.96
N LEU A 225 -14.71 -6.48 -7.06
CA LEU A 225 -14.06 -5.19 -7.01
C LEU A 225 -15.09 -4.08 -6.78
N VAL A 226 -14.77 -3.20 -5.84
CA VAL A 226 -15.59 -2.06 -5.44
C VAL A 226 -14.75 -0.77 -5.39
N PRO A 227 -15.37 0.42 -5.47
CA PRO A 227 -14.68 1.68 -5.27
C PRO A 227 -13.95 1.73 -3.93
N ARG A 228 -12.67 2.11 -3.96
CA ARG A 228 -11.81 2.18 -2.75
C ARG A 228 -12.39 3.08 -1.65
N GLN A 229 -13.03 4.17 -2.03
CA GLN A 229 -13.59 5.18 -1.12
C GLN A 229 -15.01 4.81 -0.62
N GLY A 230 -15.55 3.65 -1.01
CA GLY A 230 -16.93 3.30 -0.65
C GLY A 230 -17.93 4.19 -1.39
N HIS A 231 -19.05 4.51 -0.75
CA HIS A 231 -20.06 5.43 -1.30
C HIS A 231 -19.75 6.88 -0.87
N HIS A 232 -19.29 7.70 -1.82
CA HIS A 232 -18.82 9.08 -1.58
C HIS A 232 -19.81 9.97 -0.81
N ALA A 233 -21.11 9.89 -1.11
CA ALA A 233 -22.11 10.71 -0.42
C ALA A 233 -22.23 10.32 1.06
N CYS A 234 -22.17 9.02 1.38
CA CYS A 234 -22.15 8.56 2.76
C CYS A 234 -20.83 8.87 3.46
N GLU A 235 -19.69 8.78 2.77
CA GLU A 235 -18.39 9.18 3.34
C GLU A 235 -18.38 10.64 3.76
N LYS A 236 -18.87 11.55 2.90
CA LYS A 236 -19.03 12.97 3.24
C LYS A 236 -19.96 13.20 4.43
N ARG A 237 -21.10 12.51 4.47
CA ARG A 237 -22.12 12.66 5.52
C ARG A 237 -21.66 12.09 6.87
N LEU A 238 -21.04 10.91 6.87
CA LEU A 238 -20.70 10.17 8.08
C LEU A 238 -19.25 10.38 8.54
N LYS A 239 -18.42 11.04 7.74
CA LYS A 239 -16.96 11.22 7.97
C LYS A 239 -16.22 9.90 8.19
N ARG A 240 -16.75 8.78 7.65
CA ARG A 240 -16.15 7.44 7.67
C ARG A 240 -16.51 6.68 6.40
N ARG A 241 -15.66 5.72 6.02
CA ARG A 241 -15.92 4.85 4.86
C ARG A 241 -17.08 3.91 5.16
N CYS A 242 -17.91 3.71 4.15
CA CYS A 242 -19.06 2.81 4.22
C CYS A 242 -18.74 1.51 3.48
N ASN A 243 -19.18 0.39 4.04
CA ASN A 243 -18.99 -0.91 3.41
C ASN A 243 -20.07 -1.16 2.37
N TRP A 244 -19.67 -1.71 1.23
CA TRP A 244 -20.59 -2.32 0.28
C TRP A 244 -20.95 -3.72 0.78
N ARG A 245 -22.21 -4.15 0.61
CA ARG A 245 -22.71 -5.48 0.98
C ARG A 245 -23.38 -6.11 -0.21
N LEU A 246 -23.32 -7.43 -0.32
CA LEU A 246 -24.03 -8.15 -1.39
C LEU A 246 -25.54 -8.09 -1.13
N LEU A 247 -26.31 -7.80 -2.18
CA LEU A 247 -27.77 -7.73 -2.08
C LEU A 247 -28.40 -9.10 -1.84
N THR A 248 -27.76 -10.19 -2.27
CA THR A 248 -28.32 -11.56 -2.21
C THR A 248 -28.24 -12.23 -0.84
N GLY A 249 -27.83 -11.53 0.22
CA GLY A 249 -27.92 -11.99 1.61
C GLY A 249 -27.03 -13.18 2.01
N ARG A 250 -26.42 -13.89 1.05
CA ARG A 250 -25.53 -15.03 1.29
C ARG A 250 -24.18 -14.78 0.64
N CYS A 251 -23.25 -14.17 1.37
CA CYS A 251 -21.82 -14.42 1.17
C CYS A 251 -20.93 -13.69 2.17
N SER A 252 -20.03 -14.46 2.77
CA SER A 252 -18.79 -14.04 3.43
C SER A 252 -17.70 -13.66 2.42
N ILE A 253 -18.05 -13.01 1.30
CA ILE A 253 -17.05 -12.55 0.33
C ILE A 253 -16.35 -11.34 0.93
N CYS A 254 -15.06 -11.50 1.21
CA CYS A 254 -14.17 -10.41 1.59
C CYS A 254 -14.13 -9.39 0.45
N PHE A 255 -14.45 -8.13 0.74
CA PHE A 255 -14.28 -7.06 -0.23
C PHE A 255 -12.80 -6.69 -0.33
N VAL A 256 -12.21 -6.87 -1.50
CA VAL A 256 -10.85 -6.39 -1.76
C VAL A 256 -10.94 -4.96 -2.26
N HIS A 257 -10.53 -4.01 -1.41
CA HIS A 257 -10.28 -2.64 -1.85
C HIS A 257 -9.07 -2.70 -2.78
N CYS A 258 -9.24 -2.31 -4.04
CA CYS A 258 -8.16 -2.35 -5.01
C CYS A 258 -7.15 -1.23 -4.76
N CYS A 259 -6.26 -1.44 -3.79
CA CYS A 259 -4.96 -0.80 -3.75
C CYS A 259 -4.01 -1.73 -4.49
N HIS A 260 -3.55 -1.31 -5.67
CA HIS A 260 -2.60 -2.02 -6.54
C HIS A 260 -1.39 -2.65 -5.83
N TYR A 261 -1.06 -2.18 -4.63
CA TYR A 261 0.10 -2.61 -3.85
C TYR A 261 -0.22 -3.49 -2.63
N HIS A 262 -1.44 -3.46 -2.08
CA HIS A 262 -1.75 -4.18 -0.82
C HIS A 262 -1.97 -5.68 -1.02
N CYS A 263 -2.61 -6.10 -2.12
CA CYS A 263 -2.91 -7.53 -2.33
C CYS A 263 -1.67 -8.39 -2.59
N TYR A 264 -0.60 -7.81 -3.15
CA TYR A 264 0.65 -8.53 -3.37
C TYR A 264 1.54 -8.56 -2.10
N PHE A 265 1.53 -7.49 -1.30
CA PHE A 265 2.45 -7.32 -0.16
C PHE A 265 1.91 -7.75 1.20
N SER A 266 0.62 -7.50 1.52
CA SER A 266 0.03 -7.98 2.78
C SER A 266 0.08 -9.52 2.90
N TYR A 267 0.14 -10.19 1.76
CA TYR A 267 0.28 -11.64 1.63
C TYR A 267 1.70 -12.17 1.94
N LEU A 268 2.77 -11.48 1.54
CA LEU A 268 4.15 -11.86 1.94
C LEU A 268 4.38 -11.65 3.45
N PHE A 269 3.72 -10.65 4.04
CA PHE A 269 3.85 -10.32 5.45
C PHE A 269 3.12 -11.32 6.37
N PHE A 270 1.97 -11.87 5.95
CA PHE A 270 1.22 -12.85 6.75
C PHE A 270 1.95 -14.20 6.90
N ILE A 271 2.77 -14.60 5.93
CA ILE A 271 3.54 -15.86 5.96
C ILE A 271 4.79 -15.74 6.84
N SER A 272 5.49 -14.60 6.82
CA SER A 272 6.71 -14.42 7.62
C SER A 272 6.43 -14.51 9.13
N ARG A 273 5.22 -14.13 9.56
CA ARG A 273 4.81 -14.20 10.96
C ARG A 273 4.27 -15.57 11.41
N PHE A 274 3.83 -16.41 10.47
CA PHE A 274 3.39 -17.80 10.75
C PHE A 274 4.50 -18.84 10.54
N SER A 275 5.50 -18.55 9.70
CA SER A 275 6.61 -19.47 9.42
C SER A 275 7.70 -19.52 10.51
N LYS A 276 7.63 -18.66 11.54
CA LYS A 276 8.59 -18.63 12.67
C LYS A 276 8.12 -19.37 13.93
N LYS A 277 7.08 -20.19 13.85
CA LYS A 277 6.57 -20.94 15.02
C LYS A 277 6.42 -22.45 14.85
N THR A 278 7.13 -23.05 13.89
CA THR A 278 7.20 -24.51 13.75
C THR A 278 8.61 -24.93 13.36
N SER A 279 9.55 -24.86 14.32
CA SER A 279 10.78 -25.65 14.26
C SER A 279 11.41 -25.71 15.65
N GLU A 280 10.78 -26.43 16.58
CA GLU A 280 11.46 -26.96 17.77
C GLU A 280 10.63 -28.11 18.35
N SER A 281 11.33 -29.22 18.65
CA SER A 281 10.87 -30.54 19.13
C SER A 281 10.17 -31.43 18.08
N GLY A 282 10.64 -32.61 17.68
CA GLY A 282 11.65 -33.50 18.26
C GLY A 282 10.99 -34.61 19.08
N VAL A 283 10.91 -35.80 18.47
CA VAL A 283 10.76 -37.14 19.08
C VAL A 283 9.39 -37.47 19.72
N CYS A 284 8.68 -38.42 19.08
CA CYS A 284 7.56 -39.15 19.66
C CYS A 284 8.06 -40.13 20.74
N GLY A 285 7.58 -39.96 21.97
CA GLY A 285 7.62 -40.98 23.02
C GLY A 285 6.25 -41.01 23.70
N MET A 286 5.53 -42.13 23.58
CA MET A 286 4.27 -42.35 24.29
C MET A 286 4.53 -42.66 25.77
N HIS A 287 3.77 -42.04 26.67
CA HIS A 287 3.15 -42.69 27.84
C HIS A 287 2.09 -41.77 28.48
N PRO A 288 1.02 -42.31 29.10
CA PRO A 288 -0.08 -41.52 29.66
C PRO A 288 0.02 -41.37 31.18
N ILE A 289 -0.12 -40.14 31.71
CA ILE A 289 -0.39 -39.93 33.15
C ILE A 289 -1.38 -38.76 33.34
N ARG A 290 -2.35 -39.02 34.22
CA ARG A 290 -3.44 -38.17 34.72
C ARG A 290 -2.96 -36.87 35.38
N GLY A 291 -3.76 -35.80 35.32
CA GLY A 291 -3.58 -34.62 36.18
C GLY A 291 -4.45 -33.41 35.85
N THR A 292 -5.59 -33.31 36.55
CA THR A 292 -6.40 -32.14 36.98
C THR A 292 -6.12 -30.72 36.48
N VAL A 293 -7.19 -30.13 35.90
CA VAL A 293 -7.86 -28.83 36.17
C VAL A 293 -6.99 -27.61 36.52
N ASN A 294 -6.98 -26.61 35.62
CA ASN A 294 -7.46 -25.28 35.98
C ASN A 294 -7.88 -24.43 34.77
N SER A 295 -9.12 -23.99 34.84
CA SER A 295 -9.86 -23.13 33.91
C SER A 295 -9.44 -21.67 34.02
N PHE A 296 -9.30 -20.98 32.88
CA PHE A 296 -9.63 -19.55 32.77
C PHE A 296 -10.28 -19.26 31.41
N PHE A 297 -11.51 -18.77 31.48
CA PHE A 297 -12.42 -18.45 30.37
C PHE A 297 -12.01 -17.18 29.62
N SER A 298 -12.19 -17.17 28.30
CA SER A 298 -12.70 -15.99 27.59
C SER A 298 -13.63 -16.45 26.46
N GLY A 299 -14.84 -15.89 26.44
CA GLY A 299 -16.03 -16.46 25.86
C GLY A 299 -16.09 -16.49 24.32
N ARG A 300 -16.61 -17.60 23.81
CA ARG A 300 -17.29 -17.70 22.51
C ARG A 300 -18.79 -17.74 22.75
N VAL A 301 -19.52 -16.95 21.98
CA VAL A 301 -20.99 -17.01 21.88
C VAL A 301 -21.35 -18.28 21.10
N PRO A 302 -22.18 -19.20 21.62
CA PRO A 302 -22.66 -20.35 20.85
C PRO A 302 -23.91 -19.95 20.03
N CYS A 303 -23.88 -20.23 18.73
CA CYS A 303 -25.06 -20.24 17.89
C CYS A 303 -25.82 -21.55 18.16
N TYR A 304 -27.05 -21.45 18.63
CA TYR A 304 -27.97 -22.57 18.73
C TYR A 304 -28.36 -23.07 17.34
N PHE A 305 -28.24 -24.38 17.14
CA PHE A 305 -28.78 -25.13 16.01
C PHE A 305 -30.11 -25.73 16.51
N GLU A 306 -31.25 -25.24 16.01
CA GLU A 306 -32.52 -25.95 16.13
C GLU A 306 -32.66 -26.91 14.95
N ALA A 307 -32.66 -28.21 15.26
CA ALA A 307 -32.97 -29.29 14.36
C ALA A 307 -34.49 -29.51 14.40
N ASN A 308 -35.17 -29.19 13.30
CA ASN A 308 -36.54 -29.66 13.11
C ASN A 308 -36.54 -30.87 12.18
N GLY A 309 -37.02 -31.97 12.77
CA GLY A 309 -37.10 -33.31 12.21
C GLY A 309 -38.12 -33.44 11.08
N TRP A 310 -37.91 -34.50 10.33
CA TRP A 310 -38.75 -34.97 9.24
C TRP A 310 -39.73 -36.05 9.72
N HIS A 311 -40.84 -36.14 8.96
CA HIS A 311 -41.81 -37.24 8.77
C HIS A 311 -43.06 -37.31 9.67
N PRO A 312 -44.20 -37.86 9.16
CA PRO A 312 -44.32 -38.77 8.01
C PRO A 312 -45.47 -38.49 6.99
N MET A 313 -45.43 -39.26 5.88
CA MET A 313 -46.61 -39.67 5.10
C MET A 313 -47.65 -40.34 6.03
N ASP A 314 -48.95 -40.47 5.79
CA ASP A 314 -49.71 -40.62 4.55
C ASP A 314 -51.22 -40.49 4.91
N VAL A 315 -52.07 -40.70 3.90
CA VAL A 315 -53.53 -41.02 3.93
C VAL A 315 -54.49 -39.84 3.80
N SER A 316 -54.93 -39.58 2.56
CA SER A 316 -56.32 -39.72 2.08
C SER A 316 -56.36 -39.58 0.56
#